data_AF-A0A5Q0P2Z7-F1
#
_entry.id   AF-A0A5Q0P2Z7-F1
#
_cell.length_a   1.000
_cell.length_b   1.000
_cell.length_c   1.000
_cell.angle_alpha   90.00
_cell.angle_beta   90.00
_cell.angle_gamma   90.00
#
_symmetry.space_group_name_H-M   'P 1'
#
loop_
_entity.id
_entity.type
_entity.pdbx_description
1 polymer ?
#
loop_
_entity_poly.entity_id
_entity_poly.type
_entity_poly.pdbx_seq_one_letter_code
_entity_poly.pdbx_strand_id
1 'polypeptide(L)'
;MGLVDHEIVTLFREYVHSLSPKLVEMLNEHYLHQTERRGCGYTQATRVLAEYINLPRDPVEFHDLKLFDNIDVKALKKILDQQKINDLEIDSWRHLDQSYQITKFIGKASASDYKQHLVQWTQLQHNLRELKQHAALEESKLICEMIEDIILPKTFEETNLVQLATLHEKPKVGSCPMAENFFLKIAHHRILREGEINIFVDDQNRPIFLEKLNMGDNHSCISLRPVLMNGVRLPAGSLFSVDYDRDAIENKCPNKQYKGYVMPFDAISGFWFLRLTTLAISPQNRKRAFSTHFEQQVENGLYSPGTTQLQQLIDVAQSQIE
;
A
#
# COMPACT_ATOMS: atom_id res chain seq x y z
N MET A 1 -16.87 28.99 6.18
CA MET A 1 -16.35 28.42 4.92
C MET A 1 -16.51 26.92 5.03
N GLY A 2 -17.29 26.28 4.15
CA GLY A 2 -17.35 24.82 4.13
C GLY A 2 -15.96 24.27 3.85
N LEU A 3 -15.51 23.31 4.65
CA LEU A 3 -14.26 22.59 4.37
C LEU A 3 -14.44 21.92 3.00
N VAL A 4 -13.55 22.23 2.06
CA VAL A 4 -13.50 21.53 0.78
C VAL A 4 -12.98 20.13 1.08
N ASP A 5 -13.76 19.11 0.70
CA ASP A 5 -13.36 17.71 0.87
C ASP A 5 -12.08 17.43 0.06
N HIS A 6 -11.24 16.56 0.62
CA HIS A 6 -10.06 16.03 -0.04
C HIS A 6 -10.45 15.36 -1.37
N GLU A 7 -9.62 15.50 -2.41
CA GLU A 7 -9.90 14.95 -3.75
C GLU A 7 -10.34 13.49 -3.71
N ILE A 8 -9.59 12.61 -3.04
CA ILE A 8 -9.95 11.20 -2.82
C ILE A 8 -11.40 11.04 -2.31
N VAL A 9 -11.81 11.81 -1.29
CA VAL A 9 -13.17 11.71 -0.71
C VAL A 9 -14.22 12.09 -1.74
N THR A 10 -13.99 13.16 -2.49
CA THR A 10 -14.87 13.59 -3.59
C THR A 10 -14.97 12.52 -4.67
N LEU A 11 -13.84 11.99 -5.14
CA LEU A 11 -13.80 10.98 -6.20
C LEU A 11 -14.58 9.71 -5.81
N PHE A 12 -14.35 9.19 -4.61
CA PHE A 12 -15.08 8.00 -4.17
C PHE A 12 -16.58 8.24 -4.06
N ARG A 13 -16.99 9.41 -3.54
CA ARG A 13 -18.40 9.79 -3.44
C ARG A 13 -19.08 9.93 -4.80
N GLU A 14 -18.38 10.49 -5.78
CA GLU A 14 -18.94 10.78 -7.11
C GLU A 14 -18.98 9.56 -8.03
N TYR A 15 -17.91 8.74 -8.03
CA TYR A 15 -17.72 7.71 -9.05
C TYR A 15 -17.95 6.29 -8.56
N VAL A 16 -17.80 6.01 -7.26
CA VAL A 16 -17.84 4.62 -6.76
C VAL A 16 -18.88 4.47 -5.65
N HIS A 17 -18.49 4.83 -4.43
CA HIS A 17 -19.27 4.76 -3.20
C HIS A 17 -18.51 5.53 -2.13
N SER A 18 -19.22 6.20 -1.23
CA SER A 18 -18.59 6.95 -0.13
C SER A 18 -17.66 6.08 0.70
N LEU A 19 -16.45 6.59 0.99
CA LEU A 19 -15.54 5.94 1.94
C LEU A 19 -16.12 5.96 3.36
N SER A 20 -15.66 5.03 4.20
CA SER A 20 -16.03 4.96 5.61
C SER A 20 -15.77 6.30 6.33
N PRO A 21 -16.57 6.65 7.35
CA PRO A 21 -16.38 7.90 8.10
C PRO A 21 -14.95 8.06 8.66
N LYS A 22 -14.33 6.95 9.09
CA LYS A 22 -12.94 6.90 9.57
C LYS A 22 -11.95 7.39 8.50
N LEU A 23 -12.07 6.89 7.26
CA LEU A 23 -11.20 7.32 6.16
C LEU A 23 -11.50 8.75 5.70
N VAL A 24 -12.77 9.14 5.67
CA VAL A 24 -13.16 10.52 5.33
C VAL A 24 -12.57 11.52 6.32
N GLU A 25 -12.67 11.26 7.63
CA GLU A 25 -12.09 12.11 8.68
C GLU A 25 -10.56 12.23 8.55
N MET A 26 -9.88 11.11 8.29
CA MET A 26 -8.43 11.07 8.07
C MET A 26 -8.01 11.84 6.83
N LEU A 27 -8.65 11.60 5.69
CA LEU A 27 -8.26 12.20 4.41
C LEU A 27 -8.58 13.69 4.34
N ASN A 28 -9.65 14.14 4.98
CA ASN A 28 -9.94 15.56 5.17
C ASN A 28 -9.06 16.23 6.23
N GLU A 29 -8.15 15.46 6.84
CA GLU A 29 -7.23 15.90 7.88
C GLU A 29 -7.91 16.73 8.98
N HIS A 30 -8.93 16.14 9.60
CA HIS A 30 -9.49 16.70 10.83
C HIS A 30 -8.36 16.95 11.85
N TYR A 31 -8.46 17.99 12.68
CA TYR A 31 -7.35 18.46 13.54
C TYR A 31 -6.77 17.35 14.46
N LEU A 32 -7.58 16.36 14.83
CA LEU A 32 -7.15 15.17 15.60
C LEU A 32 -6.10 14.32 14.86
N HIS A 33 -5.99 14.48 13.55
CA HIS A 33 -5.02 13.78 12.72
C HIS A 33 -3.72 14.54 12.49
N GLN A 34 -3.55 15.71 13.10
CA GLN A 34 -2.33 16.50 13.05
C GLN A 34 -1.52 16.29 14.33
N THR A 35 -0.69 15.25 14.38
CA THR A 35 0.03 14.89 15.62
C THR A 35 1.48 14.51 15.34
N GLU A 36 2.39 14.83 16.24
CA GLU A 36 3.80 14.45 16.10
C GLU A 36 4.00 12.94 16.01
N ARG A 37 3.22 12.17 16.79
CA ARG A 37 3.40 10.72 16.89
C ARG A 37 2.74 9.96 15.74
N ARG A 38 1.55 10.40 15.28
CA ARG A 38 0.80 9.70 14.23
C ARG A 38 0.94 10.38 12.87
N GLY A 39 1.68 11.49 12.76
CA GLY A 39 1.82 12.26 11.54
C GLY A 39 0.52 12.97 11.19
N CYS A 40 0.19 13.01 9.90
CA CYS A 40 -0.98 13.69 9.33
C CYS A 40 -2.09 12.72 8.92
N GLY A 41 -3.18 13.27 8.37
CA GLY A 41 -4.30 12.55 7.79
C GLY A 41 -3.91 11.46 6.78
N TYR A 42 -3.05 11.80 5.81
CA TYR A 42 -2.58 10.86 4.78
C TYR A 42 -1.78 9.69 5.37
N THR A 43 -0.88 9.99 6.31
CA THR A 43 -0.11 8.96 7.02
C THR A 43 -1.02 8.04 7.83
N GLN A 44 -2.09 8.56 8.42
CA GLN A 44 -3.04 7.76 9.18
C GLN A 44 -3.93 6.92 8.26
N ALA A 45 -4.39 7.46 7.13
CA ALA A 45 -5.14 6.72 6.13
C ALA A 45 -4.35 5.51 5.62
N THR A 46 -3.07 5.70 5.24
CA THR A 46 -2.22 4.59 4.78
C THR A 46 -1.95 3.54 5.86
N ARG A 47 -1.90 3.93 7.15
CA ARG A 47 -1.85 2.96 8.26
C ARG A 47 -3.15 2.18 8.43
N VAL A 48 -4.30 2.80 8.18
CA VAL A 48 -5.58 2.10 8.20
C VAL A 48 -5.66 1.12 7.03
N LEU A 49 -5.24 1.52 5.84
CA LEU A 49 -5.17 0.61 4.69
C LEU A 49 -4.24 -0.59 4.97
N ALA A 50 -3.17 -0.39 5.76
CA ALA A 50 -2.30 -1.49 6.17
C ALA A 50 -3.03 -2.60 6.94
N GLU A 51 -4.13 -2.31 7.65
CA GLU A 51 -4.94 -3.33 8.33
C GLU A 51 -5.58 -4.30 7.33
N TYR A 52 -5.82 -3.87 6.09
CA TYR A 52 -6.39 -4.69 5.00
C TYR A 52 -5.30 -5.28 4.10
N ILE A 53 -4.25 -4.50 3.80
CA ILE A 53 -3.13 -4.92 2.92
C ILE A 53 -2.39 -6.14 3.48
N ASN A 54 -2.21 -6.20 4.80
CA ASN A 54 -1.48 -7.30 5.44
C ASN A 54 -2.29 -8.60 5.58
N LEU A 55 -3.55 -8.63 5.13
CA LEU A 55 -4.38 -9.84 5.20
C LEU A 55 -4.43 -10.53 3.84
N PRO A 56 -4.25 -11.86 3.75
CA PRO A 56 -4.57 -12.60 2.55
C PRO A 56 -6.01 -12.36 2.11
N ARG A 57 -6.25 -12.31 0.80
CA ARG A 57 -7.59 -12.11 0.25
C ARG A 57 -8.38 -13.40 0.33
N ASP A 58 -9.46 -13.36 1.10
CA ASP A 58 -10.44 -14.43 1.12
C ASP A 58 -11.53 -14.17 0.06
N PRO A 59 -11.92 -15.18 -0.74
CA PRO A 59 -12.85 -15.02 -1.85
C PRO A 59 -14.30 -14.80 -1.43
N VAL A 60 -14.68 -15.15 -0.19
CA VAL A 60 -16.06 -15.12 0.31
C VAL A 60 -16.27 -14.18 1.50
N GLU A 61 -15.20 -13.79 2.21
CA GLU A 61 -15.28 -12.80 3.28
C GLU A 61 -15.49 -11.37 2.75
N PHE A 62 -16.25 -10.58 3.52
CA PHE A 62 -16.65 -9.22 3.15
C PHE A 62 -15.92 -8.14 3.96
N HIS A 63 -14.87 -8.50 4.70
CA HIS A 63 -14.17 -7.58 5.60
C HIS A 63 -13.68 -6.31 4.90
N ASP A 64 -13.14 -6.45 3.68
CA ASP A 64 -12.58 -5.34 2.91
C ASP A 64 -13.63 -4.29 2.52
N LEU A 65 -14.91 -4.66 2.47
CA LEU A 65 -16.00 -3.73 2.18
C LEU A 65 -16.23 -2.71 3.31
N LYS A 66 -15.62 -2.91 4.50
CA LYS A 66 -15.62 -1.91 5.59
C LYS A 66 -14.87 -0.62 5.25
N LEU A 67 -14.14 -0.59 4.14
CA LEU A 67 -13.57 0.64 3.58
C LEU A 67 -14.65 1.64 3.14
N PHE A 68 -15.88 1.18 2.89
CA PHE A 68 -17.00 1.99 2.40
C PHE A 68 -18.06 2.24 3.48
N ASP A 69 -18.76 3.36 3.37
CA ASP A 69 -19.86 3.71 4.27
C ASP A 69 -21.17 3.06 3.82
N ASN A 70 -21.84 2.31 4.70
CA ASN A 70 -23.18 1.72 4.44
C ASN A 70 -23.31 0.92 3.13
N ILE A 71 -22.26 0.24 2.69
CA ILE A 71 -22.30 -0.59 1.47
C ILE A 71 -23.20 -1.82 1.66
N ASP A 72 -24.00 -2.17 0.63
CA ASP A 72 -25.00 -3.24 0.72
C ASP A 72 -24.38 -4.64 0.58
N VAL A 73 -23.76 -5.12 1.66
CA VAL A 73 -23.22 -6.48 1.77
C VAL A 73 -24.33 -7.54 1.63
N LYS A 74 -25.59 -7.23 1.95
CA LYS A 74 -26.69 -8.19 1.83
C LYS A 74 -27.01 -8.49 0.38
N ALA A 75 -26.96 -7.50 -0.51
CA ALA A 75 -27.09 -7.70 -1.95
C ALA A 75 -26.01 -8.65 -2.49
N LEU A 76 -24.75 -8.46 -2.06
CA LEU A 76 -23.65 -9.32 -2.49
C LEU A 76 -23.78 -10.76 -1.98
N LYS A 77 -24.19 -10.92 -0.71
CA LYS A 77 -24.49 -12.24 -0.15
C LYS A 77 -25.59 -12.96 -0.94
N LYS A 78 -26.66 -12.25 -1.31
CA LYS A 78 -27.71 -12.81 -2.19
C LYS A 78 -27.16 -13.23 -3.56
N ILE A 79 -26.22 -12.47 -4.14
CA ILE A 79 -25.58 -12.84 -5.40
C ILE A 79 -24.88 -14.21 -5.28
N LEU A 80 -24.10 -14.39 -4.21
CA LEU A 80 -23.35 -15.63 -3.96
C LEU A 80 -24.28 -16.80 -3.61
N ASP A 81 -25.31 -16.57 -2.77
CA ASP A 81 -26.26 -17.60 -2.33
C ASP A 81 -27.14 -18.11 -3.49
N GLN A 82 -27.45 -17.25 -4.46
CA GLN A 82 -28.35 -17.56 -5.58
C GLN A 82 -27.63 -17.87 -6.90
N GLN A 83 -26.29 -17.91 -6.92
CA GLN A 83 -25.50 -18.13 -8.16
C GLN A 83 -25.93 -19.39 -8.92
N LYS A 84 -26.12 -20.51 -8.20
CA LYS A 84 -26.46 -21.82 -8.81
C LYS A 84 -27.88 -21.85 -9.37
N ILE A 85 -28.80 -21.09 -8.77
CA ILE A 85 -30.19 -20.97 -9.25
C ILE A 85 -30.22 -20.21 -10.58
N ASN A 86 -29.24 -19.35 -10.82
CA ASN A 86 -29.12 -18.51 -12.01
C ASN A 86 -28.11 -19.06 -13.03
N ASP A 87 -27.68 -20.32 -12.89
CA ASP A 87 -26.67 -20.98 -13.74
C ASP A 87 -25.35 -20.19 -13.85
N LEU A 88 -24.93 -19.59 -12.73
CA LEU A 88 -23.67 -18.86 -12.59
C LEU A 88 -22.70 -19.61 -11.67
N GLU A 89 -21.42 -19.60 -12.05
CA GLU A 89 -20.30 -20.08 -11.23
C GLU A 89 -19.48 -18.86 -10.80
N ILE A 90 -19.61 -18.48 -9.54
CA ILE A 90 -19.00 -17.30 -8.92
C ILE A 90 -18.15 -17.78 -7.75
N ASP A 91 -16.86 -17.93 -8.00
CA ASP A 91 -15.88 -18.36 -6.99
C ASP A 91 -15.53 -17.25 -6.00
N SER A 92 -15.68 -15.99 -6.42
CA SER A 92 -15.46 -14.83 -5.57
C SER A 92 -16.42 -13.71 -5.94
N TRP A 93 -16.78 -12.90 -4.93
CA TRP A 93 -17.51 -11.64 -5.17
C TRP A 93 -16.65 -10.56 -5.84
N ARG A 94 -15.34 -10.79 -5.98
CA ARG A 94 -14.38 -9.89 -6.60
C ARG A 94 -14.32 -10.15 -8.11
N HIS A 95 -13.97 -9.12 -8.88
CA HIS A 95 -13.81 -9.18 -10.35
C HIS A 95 -15.04 -9.66 -11.13
N LEU A 96 -16.26 -9.44 -10.60
CA LEU A 96 -17.52 -9.75 -11.28
C LEU A 96 -17.62 -9.01 -12.61
N ASP A 97 -17.05 -7.81 -12.68
CA ASP A 97 -17.03 -6.95 -13.87
C ASP A 97 -16.20 -7.52 -15.03
N GLN A 98 -15.27 -8.44 -14.74
CA GLN A 98 -14.43 -9.11 -15.73
C GLN A 98 -14.96 -10.49 -16.13
N SER A 99 -15.99 -11.01 -15.46
CA SER A 99 -16.53 -12.34 -15.76
C SER A 99 -17.41 -12.34 -17.00
N TYR A 100 -16.95 -13.02 -18.06
CA TYR A 100 -17.72 -13.20 -19.29
C TYR A 100 -19.09 -13.86 -19.05
N GLN A 101 -19.18 -14.80 -18.10
CA GLN A 101 -20.44 -15.47 -17.77
C GLN A 101 -21.44 -14.48 -17.18
N ILE A 102 -20.99 -13.61 -16.27
CA ILE A 102 -21.81 -12.57 -15.65
C ILE A 102 -22.26 -11.54 -16.70
N THR A 103 -21.35 -11.04 -17.54
CA THR A 103 -21.72 -10.11 -18.63
C THR A 103 -22.78 -10.71 -19.55
N LYS A 104 -22.61 -11.97 -19.95
CA LYS A 104 -23.57 -12.70 -20.80
C LYS A 104 -24.92 -12.88 -20.10
N PHE A 105 -24.92 -13.19 -18.80
CA PHE A 105 -26.15 -13.30 -18.00
C PHE A 105 -26.89 -11.96 -17.93
N ILE A 106 -26.20 -10.87 -17.58
CA ILE A 106 -26.78 -9.52 -17.51
C ILE A 106 -27.40 -9.12 -18.86
N GLY A 107 -26.75 -9.44 -19.98
CA GLY A 107 -27.24 -9.12 -21.32
C GLY A 107 -28.51 -9.88 -21.73
N LYS A 108 -28.77 -11.07 -21.18
CA LYS A 108 -29.87 -11.96 -21.61
C LYS A 108 -31.00 -12.12 -20.59
N ALA A 109 -30.70 -12.00 -19.30
CA ALA A 109 -31.66 -12.25 -18.23
C ALA A 109 -32.79 -11.20 -18.24
N SER A 110 -34.00 -11.63 -17.93
CA SER A 110 -35.14 -10.73 -17.64
C SER A 110 -34.84 -9.83 -16.43
N ALA A 111 -35.55 -8.72 -16.31
CA ALA A 111 -35.43 -7.84 -15.15
C ALA A 111 -35.79 -8.61 -13.86
N SER A 112 -34.88 -8.60 -12.90
CA SER A 112 -35.04 -9.21 -11.57
C SER A 112 -34.14 -8.50 -10.57
N ASP A 113 -34.45 -8.62 -9.27
CA ASP A 113 -33.60 -8.08 -8.21
C ASP A 113 -32.17 -8.65 -8.28
N TYR A 114 -32.03 -9.94 -8.61
CA TYR A 114 -30.73 -10.58 -8.77
C TYR A 114 -29.90 -9.93 -9.89
N LYS A 115 -30.53 -9.71 -11.06
CA LYS A 115 -29.89 -9.01 -12.18
C LYS A 115 -29.51 -7.58 -11.78
N GLN A 116 -30.37 -6.86 -11.07
CA GLN A 116 -30.08 -5.49 -10.63
C GLN A 116 -28.88 -5.43 -9.68
N HIS A 117 -28.81 -6.32 -8.69
CA HIS A 117 -27.65 -6.40 -7.80
C HIS A 117 -26.36 -6.71 -8.58
N LEU A 118 -26.39 -7.68 -9.51
CA LEU A 118 -25.22 -7.98 -10.34
C LEU A 118 -24.76 -6.78 -11.17
N VAL A 119 -25.70 -6.04 -11.79
CA VAL A 119 -25.38 -4.82 -12.55
C VAL A 119 -24.74 -3.76 -11.64
N GLN A 120 -25.28 -3.54 -10.44
CA GLN A 120 -24.73 -2.55 -9.51
C GLN A 120 -23.31 -2.91 -9.07
N TRP A 121 -23.07 -4.18 -8.71
CA TRP A 121 -21.75 -4.63 -8.27
C TRP A 121 -20.71 -4.67 -9.39
N THR A 122 -21.11 -5.08 -10.60
CA THR A 122 -20.21 -5.01 -11.77
C THR A 122 -19.86 -3.56 -12.12
N GLN A 123 -20.82 -2.64 -12.07
CA GLN A 123 -20.56 -1.22 -12.31
C GLN A 123 -19.65 -0.61 -11.24
N LEU A 124 -19.87 -0.93 -9.95
CA LEU A 124 -19.03 -0.45 -8.86
C LEU A 124 -17.57 -0.89 -9.05
N GLN A 125 -17.36 -2.16 -9.40
CA GLN A 125 -16.01 -2.71 -9.62
C GLN A 125 -15.36 -2.12 -10.87
N HIS A 126 -16.11 -1.92 -11.94
CA HIS A 126 -15.61 -1.22 -13.12
C HIS A 126 -15.17 0.21 -12.77
N ASN A 127 -16.01 0.96 -12.04
CA ASN A 127 -15.70 2.34 -11.64
C ASN A 127 -14.47 2.41 -10.71
N LEU A 128 -14.27 1.41 -9.85
CA LEU A 128 -13.06 1.31 -9.03
C LEU A 128 -11.78 1.24 -9.88
N ARG A 129 -11.79 0.47 -10.97
CA ARG A 129 -10.63 0.33 -11.88
C ARG A 129 -10.28 1.62 -12.62
N GLU A 130 -11.30 2.41 -12.95
CA GLU A 130 -11.12 3.67 -13.68
C GLU A 130 -10.86 4.85 -12.74
N LEU A 131 -11.09 4.69 -11.42
CA LEU A 131 -11.09 5.80 -10.46
C LEU A 131 -9.79 6.62 -10.46
N LYS A 132 -8.64 5.95 -10.56
CA LYS A 132 -7.32 6.60 -10.61
C LYS A 132 -7.24 7.64 -11.74
N GLN A 133 -7.89 7.40 -12.86
CA GLN A 133 -7.84 8.28 -14.04
C GLN A 133 -8.49 9.64 -13.77
N HIS A 134 -9.41 9.71 -12.80
CA HIS A 134 -10.06 10.94 -12.37
C HIS A 134 -9.24 11.74 -11.35
N ALA A 135 -8.21 11.16 -10.75
CA ALA A 135 -7.35 11.84 -9.79
C ALA A 135 -6.32 12.74 -10.49
N ALA A 136 -6.27 14.02 -10.11
CA ALA A 136 -5.25 14.95 -10.57
C ALA A 136 -3.97 14.84 -9.72
N LEU A 137 -4.11 14.59 -8.42
CA LEU A 137 -3.00 14.63 -7.47
C LEU A 137 -2.24 13.30 -7.40
N GLU A 138 -0.92 13.36 -7.28
CA GLU A 138 -0.03 12.18 -7.22
C GLU A 138 -0.41 11.22 -6.08
N GLU A 139 -0.57 11.76 -4.87
CA GLU A 139 -0.87 11.00 -3.67
C GLU A 139 -2.30 10.44 -3.66
N SER A 140 -3.23 11.10 -4.37
CA SER A 140 -4.59 10.60 -4.56
C SER A 140 -4.60 9.37 -5.44
N LYS A 141 -3.82 9.39 -6.54
CA LYS A 141 -3.67 8.23 -7.43
C LYS A 141 -3.22 7.00 -6.66
N LEU A 142 -2.23 7.14 -5.77
CA LEU A 142 -1.74 6.02 -4.96
C LEU A 142 -2.81 5.46 -4.01
N ILE A 143 -3.60 6.30 -3.35
CA ILE A 143 -4.67 5.83 -2.45
C ILE A 143 -5.79 5.16 -3.24
N CYS A 144 -6.19 5.74 -4.38
CA CYS A 144 -7.17 5.14 -5.28
C CYS A 144 -6.73 3.75 -5.73
N GLU A 145 -5.48 3.58 -6.17
CA GLU A 145 -4.93 2.27 -6.56
C GLU A 145 -4.89 1.27 -5.40
N MET A 146 -4.45 1.68 -4.21
CA MET A 146 -4.41 0.78 -3.07
C MET A 146 -5.81 0.33 -2.65
N ILE A 147 -6.81 1.22 -2.67
CA ILE A 147 -8.20 0.84 -2.35
C ILE A 147 -8.80 -0.03 -3.46
N GLU A 148 -8.55 0.30 -4.74
CA GLU A 148 -8.92 -0.54 -5.87
C GLU A 148 -8.40 -1.96 -5.65
N ASP A 149 -7.11 -2.12 -5.39
CA ASP A 149 -6.48 -3.44 -5.26
C ASP A 149 -6.86 -4.19 -3.97
N ILE A 150 -7.24 -3.48 -2.90
CA ILE A 150 -7.82 -4.14 -1.71
C ILE A 150 -9.14 -4.82 -2.08
N ILE A 151 -9.97 -4.18 -2.90
CA ILE A 151 -11.25 -4.72 -3.33
C ILE A 151 -11.10 -5.70 -4.51
N LEU A 152 -10.22 -5.38 -5.45
CA LEU A 152 -9.98 -6.05 -6.74
C LEU A 152 -8.50 -6.45 -6.84
N PRO A 153 -8.07 -7.46 -6.08
CA PRO A 153 -6.67 -7.84 -5.97
C PRO A 153 -6.04 -8.22 -7.31
N LYS A 154 -4.80 -7.83 -7.48
CA LYS A 154 -3.99 -8.13 -8.67
C LYS A 154 -3.22 -9.42 -8.51
N THR A 155 -2.88 -10.02 -9.64
CA THR A 155 -1.99 -11.19 -9.65
C THR A 155 -0.57 -10.82 -10.09
N PHE A 156 0.35 -11.77 -9.90
CA PHE A 156 1.70 -11.66 -10.44
C PHE A 156 1.66 -11.54 -11.97
N GLU A 157 0.83 -12.35 -12.64
CA GLU A 157 0.70 -12.39 -14.10
C GLU A 157 0.22 -11.06 -14.68
N GLU A 158 -0.67 -10.35 -13.97
CA GLU A 158 -1.18 -9.05 -14.39
C GLU A 158 -0.16 -7.92 -14.22
N THR A 159 0.69 -7.99 -13.20
CA THR A 159 1.50 -6.84 -12.74
C THR A 159 2.98 -7.00 -13.01
N ASN A 160 3.47 -8.23 -13.11
CA ASN A 160 4.89 -8.59 -13.17
C ASN A 160 5.72 -7.95 -12.03
N LEU A 161 5.09 -7.70 -10.88
CA LEU A 161 5.74 -7.16 -9.69
C LEU A 161 6.20 -8.29 -8.77
N VAL A 162 7.28 -8.05 -8.02
CA VAL A 162 7.74 -9.01 -7.01
C VAL A 162 6.66 -9.20 -5.95
N GLN A 163 6.24 -10.46 -5.77
CA GLN A 163 5.23 -10.84 -4.79
C GLN A 163 5.87 -11.15 -3.43
N LEU A 164 5.42 -10.45 -2.40
CA LEU A 164 5.94 -10.59 -1.05
C LEU A 164 5.17 -11.64 -0.26
N ALA A 165 5.91 -12.47 0.48
CA ALA A 165 5.34 -13.23 1.59
C ALA A 165 4.94 -12.28 2.72
N THR A 166 3.79 -12.53 3.35
CA THR A 166 3.28 -11.71 4.45
C THR A 166 3.57 -12.37 5.79
N LEU A 167 4.00 -11.60 6.79
CA LEU A 167 4.13 -12.10 8.16
C LEU A 167 2.76 -12.42 8.76
N HIS A 168 2.67 -13.52 9.51
CA HIS A 168 1.43 -13.94 10.17
C HIS A 168 0.99 -12.99 11.28
N GLU A 169 1.96 -12.39 11.98
CA GLU A 169 1.72 -11.46 13.07
C GLU A 169 2.43 -10.14 12.82
N LYS A 170 1.83 -9.05 13.29
CA LYS A 170 2.44 -7.74 13.24
C LYS A 170 3.70 -7.71 14.11
N PRO A 171 4.89 -7.43 13.55
CA PRO A 171 6.09 -7.31 14.35
C PRO A 171 5.97 -6.20 15.40
N LYS A 172 6.67 -6.36 16.53
CA LYS A 172 6.75 -5.36 17.59
C LYS A 172 7.67 -4.21 17.16
N VAL A 173 7.21 -3.39 16.22
CA VAL A 173 7.90 -2.17 15.80
C VAL A 173 7.39 -0.94 16.55
N GLY A 174 8.32 -0.08 16.97
CA GLY A 174 8.01 1.21 17.53
C GLY A 174 7.31 2.12 16.51
N SER A 175 6.62 3.15 17.01
CA SER A 175 5.96 4.15 16.16
C SER A 175 6.91 5.28 15.75
N CYS A 176 8.23 5.03 15.70
CA CYS A 176 9.22 6.10 15.71
C CYS A 176 9.08 7.03 14.49
N PRO A 177 8.71 8.31 14.68
CA PRO A 177 8.60 9.27 13.57
C PRO A 177 9.96 9.52 12.90
N MET A 178 11.06 9.20 13.59
CA MET A 178 12.42 9.32 13.07
C MET A 178 12.87 8.17 12.19
N ALA A 179 12.08 7.11 11.99
CA ALA A 179 12.48 5.99 11.12
C ALA A 179 12.84 6.48 9.71
N GLU A 180 12.07 7.45 9.18
CA GLU A 180 12.33 8.09 7.88
C GLU A 180 13.63 8.92 7.88
N ASN A 181 14.07 9.48 9.01
CA ASN A 181 15.31 10.25 9.09
C ASN A 181 16.54 9.42 8.71
N PHE A 182 16.55 8.13 9.06
CA PHE A 182 17.67 7.26 8.74
C PHE A 182 17.73 6.96 7.24
N PHE A 183 16.59 6.68 6.60
CA PHE A 183 16.54 6.55 5.15
C PHE A 183 16.95 7.84 4.45
N LEU A 184 16.49 9.00 4.94
CA LEU A 184 16.93 10.29 4.44
C LEU A 184 18.45 10.50 4.57
N LYS A 185 19.08 10.09 5.69
CA LYS A 185 20.53 10.19 5.85
C LYS A 185 21.30 9.21 4.97
N ILE A 186 20.81 7.97 4.85
CA ILE A 186 21.40 6.93 3.99
C ILE A 186 21.40 7.39 2.54
N ALA A 187 20.33 8.03 2.07
CA ALA A 187 20.23 8.62 0.73
C ALA A 187 21.31 9.69 0.42
N HIS A 188 21.96 10.22 1.45
CA HIS A 188 23.07 11.18 1.33
C HIS A 188 24.38 10.61 1.86
N HIS A 189 24.53 9.28 1.82
CA HIS A 189 25.74 8.56 2.23
C HIS A 189 26.16 8.81 3.69
N ARG A 190 25.21 9.18 4.55
CA ARG A 190 25.45 9.42 5.99
C ARG A 190 24.91 8.28 6.83
N ILE A 191 25.74 7.28 7.07
CA ILE A 191 25.41 6.14 7.94
C ILE A 191 26.05 6.35 9.31
N LEU A 192 25.33 5.97 10.39
CA LEU A 192 25.90 6.00 11.74
C LEU A 192 27.07 5.01 11.85
N ARG A 193 28.02 5.27 12.74
CA ARG A 193 29.24 4.44 12.91
C ARG A 193 28.95 2.94 13.14
N GLU A 194 27.89 2.65 13.90
CA GLU A 194 27.42 1.28 14.16
C GLU A 194 26.20 0.89 13.33
N GLY A 195 25.75 1.76 12.42
CA GLY A 195 24.66 1.48 11.51
C GLY A 195 25.07 0.47 10.43
N GLU A 196 24.17 -0.44 10.12
CA GLU A 196 24.31 -1.38 9.01
C GLU A 196 23.12 -1.21 8.07
N ILE A 197 23.33 -1.51 6.79
CA ILE A 197 22.24 -1.58 5.83
C ILE A 197 22.23 -2.95 5.18
N ASN A 198 21.07 -3.55 5.02
CA ASN A 198 20.95 -4.73 4.16
C ASN A 198 20.21 -4.36 2.89
N ILE A 199 20.59 -4.97 1.78
CA ILE A 199 19.94 -4.80 0.49
C ILE A 199 19.26 -6.12 0.14
N PHE A 200 17.94 -6.10 -0.03
CA PHE A 200 17.21 -7.27 -0.52
C PHE A 200 17.06 -7.16 -2.03
N VAL A 201 17.46 -8.19 -2.76
CA VAL A 201 17.52 -8.19 -4.22
C VAL A 201 16.63 -9.29 -4.81
N ASP A 202 16.17 -9.07 -6.05
CA ASP A 202 15.55 -10.13 -6.85
C ASP A 202 16.58 -11.09 -7.46
N ASP A 203 16.08 -12.06 -8.20
CA ASP A 203 16.82 -13.07 -8.94
C ASP A 203 17.72 -12.50 -10.05
N GLN A 204 17.53 -11.24 -10.46
CA GLN A 204 18.43 -10.50 -11.34
C GLN A 204 19.35 -9.52 -10.61
N ASN A 205 19.51 -9.66 -9.29
CA ASN A 205 20.30 -8.76 -8.43
C ASN A 205 19.83 -7.30 -8.44
N ARG A 206 18.56 -7.04 -8.77
CA ARG A 206 18.03 -5.67 -8.73
C ARG A 206 17.56 -5.37 -7.30
N PRO A 207 17.93 -4.23 -6.71
CA PRO A 207 17.47 -3.84 -5.38
C PRO A 207 15.94 -3.73 -5.30
N ILE A 208 15.34 -4.41 -4.32
CA ILE A 208 13.92 -4.32 -3.99
C ILE A 208 13.71 -3.56 -2.69
N PHE A 209 14.55 -3.82 -1.68
CA PHE A 209 14.46 -3.16 -0.38
C PHE A 209 15.82 -2.71 0.12
N LEU A 210 15.80 -1.64 0.92
CA LEU A 210 16.89 -1.27 1.81
C LEU A 210 16.40 -1.35 3.24
N GLU A 211 17.03 -2.20 4.04
CA GLU A 211 16.81 -2.33 5.47
C GLU A 211 17.84 -1.52 6.24
N LYS A 212 17.40 -0.86 7.32
CA LYS A 212 18.30 -0.23 8.28
C LYS A 212 18.41 -1.08 9.55
N LEU A 213 19.64 -1.28 10.04
CA LEU A 213 19.92 -1.94 11.31
C LEU A 213 20.75 -1.03 12.21
N ASN A 214 20.57 -1.17 13.52
CA ASN A 214 21.27 -0.41 14.56
C ASN A 214 21.09 1.12 14.44
N MET A 215 19.93 1.53 13.94
CA MET A 215 19.58 2.91 13.62
C MET A 215 18.12 3.18 14.02
N GLY A 216 17.83 3.13 15.33
CA GLY A 216 16.47 3.18 15.88
C GLY A 216 15.82 1.79 15.96
N ASP A 217 14.53 1.68 15.63
CA ASP A 217 13.85 0.37 15.55
C ASP A 217 14.51 -0.51 14.49
N ASN A 218 15.00 -1.67 14.91
CA ASN A 218 15.56 -2.67 13.99
C ASN A 218 14.44 -3.30 13.15
N HIS A 219 14.81 -3.88 12.01
CA HIS A 219 13.91 -4.62 11.11
C HIS A 219 12.88 -3.80 10.34
N SER A 220 13.15 -2.50 10.13
CA SER A 220 12.37 -1.71 9.18
C SER A 220 13.12 -1.55 7.86
N CYS A 221 12.41 -1.74 6.77
CA CYS A 221 12.94 -1.55 5.42
C CYS A 221 12.01 -0.69 4.58
N ILE A 222 12.59 -0.06 3.55
CA ILE A 222 11.88 0.75 2.57
C ILE A 222 11.94 0.05 1.21
N SER A 223 10.80 -0.05 0.52
CA SER A 223 10.81 -0.54 -0.85
C SER A 223 11.46 0.48 -1.78
N LEU A 224 12.36 -0.02 -2.63
CA LEU A 224 13.06 0.76 -3.64
C LEU A 224 12.33 0.70 -4.99
N ARG A 225 11.38 -0.24 -5.14
CA ARG A 225 10.56 -0.45 -6.33
C ARG A 225 9.13 -0.79 -5.91
N PRO A 226 8.14 -0.70 -6.82
CA PRO A 226 6.80 -1.22 -6.55
C PRO A 226 6.84 -2.73 -6.31
N VAL A 227 5.98 -3.21 -5.41
CA VAL A 227 5.88 -4.61 -4.98
C VAL A 227 4.42 -5.03 -4.87
N LEU A 228 4.15 -6.33 -4.97
CA LEU A 228 2.81 -6.90 -4.82
C LEU A 228 2.70 -7.61 -3.46
N MET A 229 1.69 -7.27 -2.66
CA MET A 229 1.44 -7.93 -1.37
C MET A 229 -0.04 -8.19 -1.18
N ASN A 230 -0.44 -9.46 -1.03
CA ASN A 230 -1.83 -9.91 -0.95
C ASN A 230 -2.75 -9.28 -2.03
N GLY A 231 -2.23 -9.20 -3.25
CA GLY A 231 -2.93 -8.62 -4.39
C GLY A 231 -2.93 -7.09 -4.44
N VAL A 232 -2.25 -6.39 -3.53
CA VAL A 232 -2.14 -4.93 -3.53
C VAL A 232 -0.80 -4.49 -4.09
N ARG A 233 -0.84 -3.65 -5.13
CA ARG A 233 0.35 -2.95 -5.65
C ARG A 233 0.73 -1.86 -4.66
N LEU A 234 1.88 -2.01 -4.01
CA LEU A 234 2.44 -1.02 -3.10
C LEU A 234 3.53 -0.24 -3.83
N PRO A 235 3.50 1.11 -3.80
CA PRO A 235 4.47 1.92 -4.52
C PRO A 235 5.86 1.80 -3.89
N ALA A 236 6.87 2.17 -4.67
CA ALA A 236 8.21 2.40 -4.14
C ALA A 236 8.17 3.49 -3.05
N GLY A 237 9.04 3.41 -2.05
CA GLY A 237 9.00 4.27 -0.86
C GLY A 237 8.01 3.81 0.21
N SER A 238 7.44 2.62 0.08
CA SER A 238 6.59 1.98 1.09
C SER A 238 7.45 1.47 2.25
N LEU A 239 7.00 1.68 3.49
CA LEU A 239 7.69 1.24 4.70
C LEU A 239 7.16 -0.12 5.15
N PHE A 240 8.08 -1.04 5.44
CA PHE A 240 7.76 -2.38 5.92
C PHE A 240 8.54 -2.69 7.20
N SER A 241 7.99 -3.63 7.96
CA SER A 241 8.74 -4.41 8.94
C SER A 241 9.05 -5.79 8.36
N VAL A 242 10.18 -6.34 8.75
CA VAL A 242 10.55 -7.74 8.50
C VAL A 242 10.85 -8.44 9.82
N ASP A 243 10.91 -9.75 9.82
CA ASP A 243 11.37 -10.56 10.95
C ASP A 243 12.07 -11.80 10.39
N TYR A 244 13.37 -11.93 10.62
CA TYR A 244 14.16 -13.03 10.08
C TYR A 244 15.46 -13.21 10.86
N ASP A 245 15.95 -14.45 10.89
CA ASP A 245 17.29 -14.75 11.38
C ASP A 245 18.30 -14.52 10.25
N ARG A 246 19.03 -13.41 10.34
CA ARG A 246 20.07 -13.05 9.37
C ARG A 246 21.16 -14.12 9.27
N ASP A 247 21.51 -14.78 10.36
CA ASP A 247 22.61 -15.74 10.37
C ASP A 247 22.21 -17.03 9.66
N ALA A 248 20.91 -17.38 9.66
CA ALA A 248 20.35 -18.50 8.93
C ALA A 248 20.30 -18.31 7.40
N ILE A 249 20.46 -17.08 6.88
CA ILE A 249 20.50 -16.84 5.43
C ILE A 249 21.86 -17.27 4.86
N GLU A 250 21.88 -18.35 4.08
CA GLU A 250 23.12 -18.91 3.51
C GLU A 250 23.67 -18.05 2.36
N ASN A 251 22.80 -17.65 1.42
CA ASN A 251 23.20 -16.98 0.17
C ASN A 251 23.34 -15.46 0.31
N LYS A 252 23.94 -14.99 1.41
CA LYS A 252 24.20 -13.56 1.65
C LYS A 252 25.63 -13.16 1.27
N CYS A 253 25.79 -12.00 0.64
CA CYS A 253 27.08 -11.42 0.31
C CYS A 253 27.32 -10.15 1.14
N PRO A 254 28.53 -9.91 1.66
CA PRO A 254 28.83 -8.63 2.30
C PRO A 254 28.63 -7.47 1.32
N ASN A 255 28.05 -6.37 1.81
CA ASN A 255 28.01 -5.12 1.06
C ASN A 255 29.43 -4.65 0.70
N LYS A 256 29.55 -3.94 -0.42
CA LYS A 256 30.85 -3.43 -0.90
C LYS A 256 31.38 -2.20 -0.18
N GLN A 257 30.51 -1.27 0.22
CA GLN A 257 30.95 0.01 0.80
C GLN A 257 30.59 0.15 2.27
N TYR A 258 29.41 -0.33 2.67
CA TYR A 258 28.89 -0.18 4.03
C TYR A 258 28.84 -1.51 4.79
N LYS A 259 28.64 -1.46 6.11
CA LYS A 259 28.36 -2.66 6.90
C LYS A 259 26.99 -3.24 6.52
N GLY A 260 26.86 -4.57 6.60
CA GLY A 260 25.64 -5.32 6.29
C GLY A 260 25.80 -6.20 5.04
N TYR A 261 24.67 -6.69 4.52
CA TYR A 261 24.66 -7.73 3.49
C TYR A 261 23.67 -7.46 2.35
N VAL A 262 24.03 -7.94 1.16
CA VAL A 262 23.14 -8.16 0.03
C VAL A 262 22.55 -9.56 0.15
N MET A 263 21.22 -9.68 0.11
CA MET A 263 20.50 -10.94 0.36
C MET A 263 19.34 -11.13 -0.62
N PRO A 264 19.04 -12.36 -1.06
CA PRO A 264 17.83 -12.67 -1.80
C PRO A 264 16.58 -12.29 -0.98
N PHE A 265 15.62 -11.61 -1.58
CA PHE A 265 14.39 -11.19 -0.88
C PHE A 265 13.50 -12.37 -0.46
N ASP A 266 13.57 -13.48 -1.20
CA ASP A 266 12.82 -14.72 -0.95
C ASP A 266 13.36 -15.51 0.25
N ALA A 267 14.56 -15.20 0.71
CA ALA A 267 15.11 -15.72 1.96
C ALA A 267 14.55 -15.01 3.22
N ILE A 268 13.79 -13.92 3.04
CA ILE A 268 13.15 -13.19 4.14
C ILE A 268 11.80 -13.85 4.44
N SER A 269 11.59 -14.25 5.70
CA SER A 269 10.42 -15.05 6.11
C SER A 269 9.07 -14.39 5.82
N GLY A 270 9.06 -13.06 5.74
CA GLY A 270 7.92 -12.29 5.30
C GLY A 270 8.08 -10.80 5.59
N PHE A 271 7.12 -10.05 5.07
CA PHE A 271 7.04 -8.60 5.17
C PHE A 271 5.72 -8.20 5.84
N TRP A 272 5.73 -7.06 6.53
CA TRP A 272 4.54 -6.44 7.07
C TRP A 272 4.52 -4.97 6.65
N PHE A 273 3.57 -4.59 5.80
CA PHE A 273 3.40 -3.21 5.35
C PHE A 273 2.96 -2.32 6.53
N LEU A 274 3.65 -1.18 6.71
CA LEU A 274 3.38 -0.26 7.80
C LEU A 274 2.61 0.98 7.34
N ARG A 275 3.11 1.65 6.29
CA ARG A 275 2.56 2.88 5.71
C ARG A 275 3.41 3.35 4.53
N LEU A 276 2.93 4.36 3.82
CA LEU A 276 3.77 5.13 2.92
C LEU A 276 4.69 6.10 3.69
N THR A 277 5.90 6.32 3.17
CA THR A 277 6.82 7.36 3.63
C THR A 277 6.73 8.60 2.75
N THR A 278 7.34 9.72 3.16
CA THR A 278 7.42 10.90 2.29
C THR A 278 8.19 10.63 1.00
N LEU A 279 9.05 9.60 0.96
CA LEU A 279 9.80 9.19 -0.23
C LEU A 279 8.94 8.47 -1.28
N ALA A 280 7.71 8.06 -0.95
CA ALA A 280 6.75 7.51 -1.92
C ALA A 280 6.13 8.61 -2.82
N ILE A 281 6.32 9.88 -2.47
CA ILE A 281 5.77 11.04 -3.19
C ILE A 281 6.93 11.93 -3.68
N SER A 282 6.78 12.48 -4.88
CA SER A 282 7.74 13.41 -5.45
C SER A 282 7.96 14.64 -4.56
N PRO A 283 9.20 15.19 -4.48
CA PRO A 283 9.53 16.26 -3.54
C PRO A 283 8.56 17.46 -3.57
N GLN A 284 8.14 17.90 -4.76
CA GLN A 284 7.23 19.03 -4.96
C GLN A 284 5.83 18.82 -4.35
N ASN A 285 5.41 17.57 -4.16
CA ASN A 285 4.07 17.23 -3.67
C ASN A 285 4.04 16.87 -2.18
N ARG A 286 5.20 16.61 -1.54
CA ARG A 286 5.26 16.13 -0.14
C ARG A 286 4.59 17.05 0.86
N LYS A 287 4.78 18.36 0.74
CA LYS A 287 4.16 19.32 1.65
C LYS A 287 2.64 19.25 1.58
N ARG A 288 2.08 19.04 0.37
CA ARG A 288 0.63 18.92 0.16
C ARG A 288 0.11 17.58 0.66
N ALA A 289 0.78 16.49 0.32
CA ALA A 289 0.36 15.13 0.66
C ALA A 289 0.50 14.81 2.16
N PHE A 290 1.62 15.20 2.77
CA PHE A 290 1.98 14.83 4.14
C PHE A 290 1.83 15.98 5.13
N SER A 291 1.49 17.19 4.68
CA SER A 291 1.10 18.34 5.52
C SER A 291 1.91 18.45 6.83
N THR A 292 1.25 18.26 7.98
CA THR A 292 1.85 18.39 9.31
C THR A 292 2.96 17.37 9.57
N HIS A 293 2.89 16.18 8.99
CA HIS A 293 3.98 15.19 9.07
C HIS A 293 5.22 15.71 8.35
N PHE A 294 5.08 16.29 7.16
CA PHE A 294 6.21 16.87 6.43
C PHE A 294 6.77 18.11 7.13
N GLU A 295 5.92 18.98 7.66
CA GLU A 295 6.34 20.16 8.44
C GLU A 295 7.16 19.74 9.65
N GLN A 296 6.71 18.74 10.40
CA GLN A 296 7.48 18.16 11.51
C GLN A 296 8.82 17.56 11.06
N GLN A 297 8.91 16.98 9.87
CA GLN A 297 10.21 16.51 9.35
C GLN A 297 11.18 17.68 9.18
N VAL A 298 10.71 18.81 8.64
CA VAL A 298 11.51 20.02 8.44
C VAL A 298 11.89 20.66 9.77
N GLU A 299 10.93 20.86 10.66
CA GLU A 299 11.12 21.52 11.97
C GLU A 299 12.07 20.73 12.88
N ASN A 300 11.99 19.40 12.85
CA ASN A 300 12.89 18.52 13.60
C ASN A 300 14.27 18.34 12.92
N GLY A 301 14.55 19.06 11.83
CA GLY A 301 15.85 19.03 11.17
C GLY A 301 16.19 17.67 10.56
N LEU A 302 15.20 16.94 10.04
CA LEU A 302 15.49 15.73 9.27
C LEU A 302 16.30 16.07 8.02
N TYR A 303 17.03 15.07 7.51
CA TYR A 303 18.01 15.30 6.46
C TYR A 303 17.35 15.57 5.10
N SER A 304 17.25 16.84 4.69
CA SER A 304 16.78 17.27 3.37
C SER A 304 15.44 16.65 2.90
N PRO A 305 14.40 16.51 3.74
CA PRO A 305 13.15 15.84 3.37
C PRO A 305 12.44 16.48 2.18
N GLY A 306 12.68 17.77 1.91
CA GLY A 306 12.10 18.50 0.78
C GLY A 306 12.79 18.30 -0.57
N THR A 307 13.96 17.64 -0.61
CA THR A 307 14.72 17.46 -1.87
C THR A 307 15.20 16.04 -2.11
N THR A 308 15.32 15.22 -1.05
CA THR A 308 15.79 13.83 -1.18
C THR A 308 14.88 13.03 -2.11
N GLN A 309 15.43 12.39 -3.14
CA GLN A 309 14.69 11.52 -4.07
C GLN A 309 14.87 10.06 -3.70
N LEU A 310 13.86 9.22 -3.98
CA LEU A 310 13.97 7.77 -3.78
C LEU A 310 15.12 7.18 -4.61
N GLN A 311 15.40 7.75 -5.78
CA GLN A 311 16.53 7.35 -6.63
C GLN A 311 17.86 7.36 -5.87
N GLN A 312 18.08 8.29 -4.95
CA GLN A 312 19.32 8.33 -4.17
C GLN A 312 19.48 7.12 -3.25
N LEU A 313 18.39 6.53 -2.75
CA LEU A 313 18.45 5.26 -2.01
C LEU A 313 18.70 4.08 -2.94
N ILE A 314 18.12 4.10 -4.14
CA ILE A 314 18.38 3.09 -5.17
C ILE A 314 19.87 3.10 -5.53
N ASP A 315 20.47 4.28 -5.73
CA ASP A 315 21.88 4.44 -6.08
C ASP A 315 22.79 3.91 -4.95
N VAL A 316 22.46 4.21 -3.69
CA VAL A 316 23.17 3.67 -2.52
C VAL A 316 23.07 2.14 -2.45
N ALA A 317 21.89 1.57 -2.73
CA ALA A 317 21.69 0.13 -2.72
C ALA A 317 22.49 -0.55 -3.85
N GLN A 318 22.45 0.01 -5.05
CA GLN A 318 23.18 -0.49 -6.21
C GLN A 318 24.69 -0.49 -5.97
N SER A 319 25.22 0.56 -5.34
CA SER A 319 26.65 0.66 -5.02
C SER A 319 27.13 -0.35 -3.97
N GLN A 320 26.23 -1.09 -3.32
CA GLN A 320 26.60 -2.20 -2.43
C GLN A 320 26.74 -3.53 -3.18
N ILE A 321 26.14 -3.64 -4.37
CA ILE A 321 26.09 -4.84 -5.20
C ILE A 321 27.22 -4.83 -6.25
N GLU A 322 27.42 -3.69 -6.91
CA GLU A 322 28.31 -3.51 -8.09
C GLU A 322 29.78 -3.37 -7.84
#